data_AF-A0A7V6SXM6-F1
#
_entry.id   AF-A0A7V6SXM6-F1
#
_cell.length_a   1.000
_cell.length_b   1.000
_cell.length_c   1.000
_cell.angle_alpha   90.00
_cell.angle_beta   90.00
_cell.angle_gamma   90.00
#
_symmetry.space_group_name_H-M   'P 1'
#
loop_
_entity.id
_entity.type
_entity.pdbx_description
1 polymer ?
#
loop_
_entity_poly.entity_id
_entity_poly.type
_entity_poly.pdbx_seq_one_letter_code
_entity_poly.pdbx_strand_id
1 'polypeptide(L)'
;HLFHSYIINNEKNYQSINSLTSKTNDYGYDITLHGSPNALAQSVFENLPNSLDCGWTDIVSLNDEKLIMMVRERGHALTIEITRIGNKLRVEYFVPKLCNIDMINRLPGVNKVEKGDPGAKGIFETENINDLFTFISMVPTDLDMVFDNAPKTL
;
A
#
# COMPACT_ATOMS: atom_id res chain seq x y z
N HIS A 1 -1.31 -4.02 11.19
CA HIS A 1 -0.73 -2.74 11.68
C HIS A 1 0.35 -2.86 12.74
N LEU A 2 0.13 -3.53 13.88
CA LEU A 2 1.16 -3.62 14.94
C LEU A 2 2.44 -4.31 14.45
N PHE A 3 2.29 -5.38 13.67
CA PHE A 3 3.40 -6.11 13.03
C PHE A 3 4.07 -5.28 11.93
N HIS A 4 3.27 -4.56 11.11
CA HIS A 4 3.79 -3.63 10.11
C HIS A 4 4.59 -2.48 10.74
N SER A 5 4.07 -1.80 11.78
CA SER A 5 4.83 -0.80 12.51
C SER A 5 6.08 -1.39 13.17
N TYR A 6 6.03 -2.62 13.66
CA TYR A 6 7.19 -3.25 14.30
C TYR A 6 8.34 -3.58 13.33
N ILE A 7 8.00 -3.99 12.10
CA ILE A 7 9.00 -4.37 11.08
C ILE A 7 9.43 -3.17 10.24
N ILE A 8 8.48 -2.36 9.76
CA ILE A 8 8.75 -1.27 8.81
C ILE A 8 9.13 0.03 9.53
N ASN A 9 8.50 0.38 10.67
CA ASN A 9 8.85 1.61 11.38
C ASN A 9 10.09 1.45 12.28
N ASN A 10 10.64 0.24 12.40
CA ASN A 10 11.90 0.02 13.08
C ASN A 10 13.02 -0.13 12.04
N GLU A 11 13.65 0.99 11.70
CA GLU A 11 14.69 1.06 10.65
C GLU A 11 15.79 0.01 10.82
N LYS A 12 16.15 -0.36 12.05
CA LYS A 12 17.16 -1.41 12.32
C LYS A 12 16.69 -2.81 11.89
N ASN A 13 15.42 -3.13 12.16
CA ASN A 13 14.84 -4.40 11.74
C ASN A 13 14.66 -4.39 10.22
N TYR A 14 14.19 -3.28 9.66
CA TYR A 14 13.96 -3.11 8.24
C TYR A 14 15.24 -3.22 7.40
N GLN A 15 16.31 -2.51 7.78
CA GLN A 15 17.63 -2.57 7.11
C GLN A 15 18.29 -3.94 7.23
N SER A 16 17.88 -4.78 8.18
CA SER A 16 18.39 -6.14 8.34
C SER A 16 17.69 -7.19 7.49
N ILE A 17 16.56 -6.84 6.85
CA ILE A 17 15.86 -7.75 5.96
C ILE A 17 16.66 -7.88 4.67
N ASN A 18 16.95 -9.13 4.30
CA ASN A 18 17.69 -9.41 3.07
C ASN A 18 16.90 -8.93 1.85
N SER A 19 17.51 -8.07 1.03
CA SER A 19 16.97 -7.71 -0.28
C SER A 19 17.20 -8.86 -1.26
N LEU A 20 16.14 -9.30 -1.92
CA LEU A 20 16.17 -10.40 -2.89
C LEU A 20 16.36 -9.87 -4.31
N THR A 21 15.60 -8.84 -4.68
CA THR A 21 15.63 -8.23 -6.01
C THR A 21 15.00 -6.84 -5.98
N SER A 22 15.35 -6.00 -6.97
CA SER A 22 14.82 -4.65 -7.13
C SER A 22 14.65 -4.30 -8.60
N LYS A 23 13.65 -3.46 -8.91
CA LYS A 23 13.45 -2.85 -10.23
C LYS A 23 13.08 -1.37 -10.05
N THR A 24 13.41 -0.55 -11.03
CA THR A 24 13.02 0.87 -11.05
C THR A 24 11.80 1.06 -11.95
N ASN A 25 10.82 1.82 -11.50
CA ASN A 25 9.61 2.12 -12.26
C ASN A 25 9.82 3.29 -13.26
N ASP A 26 8.79 3.62 -14.04
CA ASP A 26 8.88 4.64 -15.10
C ASP A 26 9.07 6.07 -14.54
N TYR A 27 8.89 6.25 -13.24
CA TYR A 27 9.04 7.51 -12.50
C TYR A 27 10.38 7.61 -11.76
N GLY A 28 11.25 6.62 -11.88
CA GLY A 28 12.57 6.60 -11.24
C GLY A 28 12.57 6.17 -9.78
N TYR A 29 11.49 5.56 -9.29
CA TYR A 29 11.41 5.01 -7.93
C TYR A 29 11.69 3.51 -7.91
N ASP A 30 12.39 3.07 -6.86
CA ASP A 30 12.72 1.66 -6.68
C ASP A 30 11.55 0.89 -6.05
N ILE A 31 11.29 -0.27 -6.63
CA ILE A 31 10.44 -1.33 -6.09
C ILE A 31 11.39 -2.44 -5.64
N THR A 32 11.37 -2.79 -4.36
CA THR A 32 12.28 -3.78 -3.78
C THR A 32 11.51 -4.92 -3.14
N LEU A 33 11.91 -6.16 -3.42
CA LEU A 33 11.41 -7.36 -2.77
C LEU A 33 12.44 -7.83 -1.73
N HIS A 34 11.97 -7.98 -0.49
CA HIS A 34 12.77 -8.38 0.66
C HIS A 34 12.25 -9.67 1.31
N GLY A 35 13.09 -10.30 2.12
CA GLY A 35 12.74 -11.44 2.97
C GLY A 35 13.24 -12.76 2.40
N SER A 36 12.37 -13.77 2.41
CA SER A 36 12.67 -15.10 1.86
C SER A 36 11.93 -15.34 0.54
N PRO A 37 12.49 -16.15 -0.39
CA PRO A 37 11.87 -16.46 -1.68
C PRO A 37 10.44 -16.96 -1.49
N ASN A 38 9.48 -16.32 -2.16
CA ASN A 38 8.05 -16.62 -2.06
C ASN A 38 7.39 -16.37 -3.41
N ALA A 39 6.60 -17.34 -3.89
CA ALA A 39 5.97 -17.28 -5.21
C ALA A 39 4.91 -16.17 -5.33
N LEU A 40 4.12 -15.93 -4.27
CA LEU A 40 3.16 -14.81 -4.23
C LEU A 40 3.89 -13.46 -4.26
N ALA A 41 4.93 -13.29 -3.43
CA ALA A 41 5.68 -12.04 -3.37
C ALA A 41 6.42 -11.76 -4.68
N GLN A 42 7.00 -12.78 -5.30
CA GLN A 42 7.59 -12.70 -6.63
C GLN A 42 6.55 -12.32 -7.68
N SER A 43 5.36 -12.93 -7.65
CA SER A 43 4.26 -12.61 -8.56
C SER A 43 3.79 -11.16 -8.40
N VAL A 44 3.62 -10.66 -7.17
CA VAL A 44 3.30 -9.24 -6.90
C VAL A 44 4.40 -8.35 -7.48
N PHE A 45 5.68 -8.65 -7.19
CA PHE A 45 6.82 -7.85 -7.65
C PHE A 45 6.92 -7.79 -9.17
N GLU A 46 6.81 -8.92 -9.87
CA GLU A 46 6.95 -9.00 -11.33
C GLU A 46 5.78 -8.31 -12.04
N ASN A 47 4.55 -8.51 -11.54
CA ASN A 47 3.34 -8.02 -12.20
C ASN A 47 2.97 -6.58 -11.81
N LEU A 48 3.60 -5.99 -10.78
CA LEU A 48 3.39 -4.58 -10.44
C LEU A 48 3.79 -3.71 -11.64
N PRO A 49 2.85 -2.96 -12.26
CA PRO A 49 3.15 -2.20 -13.48
C PRO A 49 4.16 -1.08 -13.21
N ASN A 50 5.19 -0.96 -14.04
CA ASN A 50 6.17 0.12 -13.93
C ASN A 50 5.56 1.51 -14.21
N SER A 51 4.45 1.55 -14.96
CA SER A 51 3.70 2.77 -15.27
C SER A 51 2.71 3.17 -14.18
N LEU A 52 2.57 2.37 -13.12
CA LEU A 52 1.78 2.75 -11.96
C LEU A 52 2.57 3.80 -11.18
N ASP A 53 2.00 5.01 -11.06
CA ASP A 53 2.57 6.11 -10.29
C ASP A 53 2.59 5.77 -8.79
N CYS A 54 3.61 5.03 -8.40
CA CYS A 54 3.96 4.66 -7.05
C CYS A 54 5.33 5.26 -6.76
N GLY A 55 5.49 5.82 -5.56
CA GLY A 55 6.81 6.14 -5.04
C GLY A 55 7.61 4.87 -4.73
N TRP A 56 8.66 5.02 -3.93
CA TRP A 56 9.42 3.87 -3.41
C TRP A 56 8.46 2.84 -2.82
N THR A 57 8.62 1.59 -3.26
CA THR A 57 7.74 0.50 -2.90
C THR A 57 8.54 -0.65 -2.35
N ASP A 58 8.15 -1.12 -1.18
CA ASP A 58 8.80 -2.22 -0.51
C ASP A 58 7.82 -3.36 -0.32
N ILE A 59 8.20 -4.55 -0.79
CA ILE A 59 7.44 -5.79 -0.65
C ILE A 59 8.25 -6.70 0.26
N VAL A 60 7.67 -7.14 1.38
CA VAL A 60 8.32 -8.00 2.36
C VAL A 60 7.56 -9.31 2.47
N SER A 61 8.20 -10.40 2.06
CA SER A 61 7.71 -11.77 2.27
C SER A 61 7.92 -12.16 3.74
N LEU A 62 6.83 -12.46 4.46
CA LEU A 62 6.91 -12.91 5.86
C LEU A 62 6.96 -14.44 5.97
N ASN A 63 6.15 -15.11 5.16
CA ASN A 63 6.07 -16.56 5.00
C ASN A 63 5.37 -16.87 3.67
N ASP A 64 5.11 -18.15 3.37
CA ASP A 64 4.52 -18.60 2.11
C ASP A 64 3.15 -17.98 1.77
N GLU A 65 2.37 -17.61 2.79
CA GLU A 65 1.00 -17.14 2.64
C GLU A 65 0.83 -15.64 2.89
N LYS A 66 1.79 -14.98 3.55
CA LYS A 66 1.63 -13.59 4.01
C LYS A 66 2.79 -12.71 3.56
N LEU A 67 2.43 -11.54 3.04
CA LEU A 67 3.36 -10.48 2.69
C LEU A 67 2.86 -9.12 3.16
N ILE A 68 3.79 -8.20 3.33
CA ILE A 68 3.53 -6.80 3.66
C ILE A 68 4.06 -5.96 2.50
N MET A 69 3.30 -4.94 2.10
CA MET A 69 3.74 -3.96 1.12
C MET A 69 3.60 -2.55 1.69
N MET A 70 4.57 -1.70 1.39
CA MET A 70 4.51 -0.26 1.62
C MET A 70 4.67 0.45 0.29
N VAL A 71 3.74 1.34 -0.05
CA VAL A 71 3.78 2.15 -1.27
C VAL A 71 3.86 3.62 -0.86
N ARG A 72 5.02 4.25 -1.05
CA ARG A 72 5.17 5.69 -0.79
C ARG A 72 4.40 6.53 -1.80
N GLU A 73 4.12 7.78 -1.43
CA GLU A 73 3.36 8.78 -2.21
C GLU A 73 1.86 8.50 -2.39
N ARG A 74 1.42 7.23 -2.25
CA ARG A 74 0.01 6.87 -2.14
C ARG A 74 -0.46 7.03 -0.71
N GLY A 75 -1.41 7.92 -0.46
CA GLY A 75 -1.92 8.20 0.87
C GLY A 75 -0.83 8.64 1.85
N HIS A 76 0.20 9.31 1.34
CA HIS A 76 1.51 9.57 1.98
C HIS A 76 2.40 8.32 2.13
N ALA A 77 1.88 7.25 2.73
CA ALA A 77 2.56 5.96 2.84
C ALA A 77 1.53 4.83 3.04
N LEU A 78 0.99 4.32 1.94
CA LEU A 78 0.01 3.24 1.95
C LEU A 78 0.65 1.95 2.47
N THR A 79 0.04 1.37 3.49
CA THR A 79 0.35 0.04 3.99
C THR A 79 -0.62 -0.98 3.44
N ILE A 80 -0.13 -2.14 3.03
CA ILE A 80 -0.95 -3.30 2.66
C ILE A 80 -0.39 -4.56 3.33
N GLU A 81 -1.26 -5.36 3.95
CA GLU A 81 -0.99 -6.73 4.34
C GLU A 81 -1.79 -7.64 3.40
N ILE A 82 -1.14 -8.59 2.75
CA ILE A 82 -1.78 -9.54 1.83
C ILE A 82 -1.61 -10.93 2.40
N THR A 83 -2.73 -11.63 2.58
CA THR A 83 -2.77 -13.02 3.05
C THR A 83 -3.45 -13.90 2.02
N ARG A 84 -2.79 -14.97 1.58
CA ARG A 84 -3.37 -15.98 0.71
C ARG A 84 -4.29 -16.89 1.52
N ILE A 85 -5.54 -17.02 1.08
CA ILE A 85 -6.55 -17.90 1.66
C ILE A 85 -7.07 -18.79 0.54
N GLY A 86 -6.46 -19.97 0.38
CA GLY A 86 -6.71 -20.84 -0.76
C GLY A 86 -6.33 -20.17 -2.09
N ASN A 87 -7.34 -19.91 -2.93
CA ASN A 87 -7.18 -19.23 -4.22
C ASN A 87 -7.42 -17.72 -4.15
N LYS A 88 -7.80 -17.19 -2.99
CA LYS A 88 -8.06 -15.77 -2.77
C LYS A 88 -6.89 -15.08 -2.12
N LEU A 89 -6.78 -13.79 -2.37
CA LEU A 89 -5.95 -12.84 -1.65
C LEU A 89 -6.86 -11.98 -0.80
N ARG A 90 -6.65 -12.02 0.52
CA ARG A 90 -7.23 -11.08 1.46
C ARG A 90 -6.28 -9.91 1.61
N VAL A 91 -6.75 -8.71 1.28
CA VAL A 91 -5.98 -7.47 1.29
C VAL A 91 -6.49 -6.59 2.41
N GLU A 92 -5.65 -6.35 3.41
CA GLU A 92 -5.91 -5.43 4.52
C GLU A 92 -5.01 -4.22 4.38
N TYR A 93 -5.53 -3.00 4.50
CA TYR A 93 -4.74 -1.81 4.21
C TYR A 93 -4.97 -0.67 5.19
N PHE A 94 -4.00 0.26 5.23
CA PHE A 94 -4.10 1.53 5.93
C PHE A 94 -3.56 2.69 5.11
N VAL A 95 -4.37 3.74 5.04
CA VAL A 95 -4.06 5.02 4.41
C VAL A 95 -3.84 6.04 5.54
N PRO A 96 -2.59 6.43 5.83
CA PRO A 96 -2.30 7.29 6.99
C PRO A 96 -2.74 8.74 6.80
N LYS A 97 -2.85 9.22 5.56
CA LYS A 97 -3.23 10.60 5.26
C LYS A 97 -4.51 10.67 4.42
N LEU A 98 -5.51 11.39 4.92
CA LEU A 98 -6.80 11.57 4.26
C LEU A 98 -6.79 12.73 3.25
N CYS A 99 -6.01 12.60 2.16
CA CYS A 99 -5.86 13.68 1.17
C CYS A 99 -7.19 14.03 0.48
N ASN A 100 -8.01 13.02 0.17
CA ASN A 100 -9.30 13.17 -0.47
C ASN A 100 -10.29 12.14 0.10
N ILE A 101 -11.19 12.58 0.97
CA ILE A 101 -12.13 11.72 1.69
C ILE A 101 -13.08 11.01 0.70
N ASP A 102 -13.53 11.67 -0.36
CA ASP A 102 -14.44 11.07 -1.34
C ASP A 102 -13.78 9.96 -2.14
N MET A 103 -12.50 10.09 -2.49
CA MET A 103 -11.73 9.01 -3.11
C MET A 103 -11.51 7.86 -2.13
N ILE A 104 -11.11 8.17 -0.89
CA ILE A 104 -10.87 7.16 0.14
C ILE A 104 -12.13 6.37 0.45
N ASN A 105 -13.27 7.04 0.59
CA ASN A 105 -14.55 6.39 0.84
C ASN A 105 -15.03 5.55 -0.36
N ARG A 106 -14.41 5.64 -1.54
CA ARG A 106 -14.67 4.76 -2.68
C ARG A 106 -13.75 3.53 -2.73
N LEU A 107 -12.75 3.44 -1.86
CA LEU A 107 -11.85 2.29 -1.81
C LEU A 107 -12.61 1.02 -1.42
N PRO A 108 -12.25 -0.14 -2.00
CA PRO A 108 -12.89 -1.41 -1.73
C PRO A 108 -12.76 -1.78 -0.25
N GLY A 109 -13.89 -2.11 0.40
CA GLY A 109 -13.90 -2.59 1.78
C GLY A 109 -13.45 -1.58 2.84
N VAL A 110 -13.41 -0.29 2.50
CA VAL A 110 -13.02 0.78 3.43
C VAL A 110 -14.07 0.97 4.53
N ASN A 111 -13.62 1.13 5.77
CA ASN A 111 -14.45 1.73 6.80
C ASN A 111 -14.57 3.22 6.51
N LYS A 112 -15.79 3.72 6.33
CA LYS A 112 -16.01 5.13 5.98
C LYS A 112 -15.34 6.04 6.99
N VAL A 113 -14.67 7.07 6.47
CA VAL A 113 -13.97 8.07 7.27
C VAL A 113 -14.55 9.46 7.00
N GLU A 114 -14.35 10.33 7.98
CA GLU A 114 -14.70 11.74 7.94
C GLU A 114 -13.45 12.61 8.19
N LYS A 115 -13.64 13.92 8.09
CA LYS A 115 -12.57 14.88 8.32
C LYS A 115 -12.14 14.82 9.79
N GLY A 116 -10.83 14.72 10.01
CA GLY A 116 -10.23 14.66 11.35
C GLY A 116 -9.94 13.24 11.83
N ASP A 117 -10.39 12.22 11.10
CA ASP A 117 -9.98 10.84 11.38
C ASP A 117 -8.46 10.65 11.17
N PRO A 118 -7.81 9.79 11.97
CA PRO A 118 -6.36 9.61 11.95
C PRO A 118 -5.84 8.85 10.71
N GLY A 119 -6.73 8.42 9.82
CA GLY A 119 -6.43 7.61 8.64
C GLY A 119 -7.55 6.62 8.34
N ALA A 120 -7.49 5.96 7.18
CA ALA A 120 -8.52 5.02 6.74
C ALA A 120 -8.00 3.58 6.73
N LYS A 121 -8.86 2.64 7.10
CA LYS A 121 -8.59 1.20 7.08
C LYS A 121 -9.65 0.50 6.25
N GLY A 122 -9.26 -0.56 5.56
CA GLY A 122 -10.21 -1.40 4.85
C GLY A 122 -9.69 -2.80 4.61
N ILE A 123 -10.62 -3.68 4.26
CA ILE A 123 -10.35 -5.09 3.97
C ILE A 123 -11.18 -5.52 2.77
N PHE A 124 -10.55 -6.11 1.77
CA PHE A 124 -11.26 -6.75 0.65
C PHE A 124 -10.60 -8.07 0.25
N GLU A 125 -11.32 -8.88 -0.52
CA GLU A 125 -10.82 -10.15 -1.06
C GLU A 125 -10.87 -10.11 -2.59
N THR A 126 -9.89 -10.72 -3.24
CA THR A 126 -9.85 -10.89 -4.70
C THR A 126 -9.18 -12.21 -5.08
N GLU A 127 -9.52 -12.76 -6.24
CA GLU A 127 -8.82 -13.89 -6.86
C GLU A 127 -7.81 -13.42 -7.93
N ASN A 128 -7.81 -12.13 -8.25
CA ASN A 128 -7.02 -11.52 -9.31
C ASN A 128 -6.04 -10.49 -8.74
N ILE A 129 -4.75 -10.75 -8.91
CA ILE A 129 -3.68 -9.84 -8.46
C ILE A 129 -3.78 -8.44 -9.11
N ASN A 130 -4.38 -8.32 -10.29
CA ASN A 130 -4.58 -7.01 -10.92
C ASN A 130 -5.55 -6.11 -10.16
N ASP A 131 -6.43 -6.68 -9.34
CA ASP A 131 -7.34 -5.89 -8.50
C ASP A 131 -6.56 -5.19 -7.37
N LEU A 132 -5.44 -5.78 -6.91
CA LEU A 132 -4.52 -5.12 -5.99
C LEU A 132 -3.90 -3.88 -6.63
N PHE A 133 -3.43 -3.97 -7.87
CA PHE A 133 -2.83 -2.83 -8.57
C PHE A 133 -3.86 -1.74 -8.90
N THR A 134 -5.07 -2.16 -9.28
CA THR A 134 -6.22 -1.27 -9.43
C THR A 134 -6.54 -0.56 -8.12
N PHE A 135 -6.54 -1.28 -7.00
CA PHE A 135 -6.73 -0.68 -5.68
C PHE A 135 -5.65 0.37 -5.38
N ILE A 136 -4.37 0.06 -5.59
CA ILE A 136 -3.27 1.01 -5.33
C ILE A 136 -3.44 2.30 -6.15
N SER A 137 -3.86 2.18 -7.42
CA SER A 137 -4.06 3.35 -8.30
C SER A 137 -5.22 4.25 -7.84
N MET A 138 -6.21 3.69 -7.13
CA MET A 138 -7.33 4.44 -6.57
C MET A 138 -6.97 5.21 -5.29
N VAL A 139 -5.90 4.85 -4.60
CA VAL A 139 -5.49 5.55 -3.38
C VAL A 139 -5.00 6.95 -3.76
N PRO A 140 -5.55 8.03 -3.16
CA PRO A 140 -5.19 9.38 -3.52
C PRO A 140 -3.73 9.68 -3.16
N THR A 141 -3.14 10.57 -3.94
CA THR A 141 -1.81 11.14 -3.69
C THR A 141 -1.94 12.49 -2.98
N ASP A 142 -0.80 13.11 -2.65
CA ASP A 142 -0.79 14.48 -2.15
C ASP A 142 -1.28 15.51 -3.19
N LEU A 143 -1.24 15.18 -4.49
CA LEU A 143 -1.78 16.03 -5.56
C LEU A 143 -3.31 16.05 -5.59
N ASP A 144 -3.96 15.01 -5.05
CA ASP A 144 -5.42 14.93 -4.94
C ASP A 144 -5.97 15.68 -3.72
N MET A 145 -5.10 16.36 -2.96
CA MET A 145 -5.47 17.02 -1.73
C MET A 145 -6.54 18.09 -1.96
N VAL A 146 -7.69 17.90 -1.32
CA VAL A 146 -8.77 18.88 -1.32
C VAL A 146 -8.59 19.80 -0.13
N PHE A 147 -8.19 21.04 -0.39
CA PHE A 147 -8.23 22.10 0.61
C PHE A 147 -9.67 22.59 0.74
N ASP A 148 -10.21 22.62 1.95
CA ASP A 148 -11.43 23.38 2.21
C ASP A 148 -11.12 24.85 1.93
N ASN A 149 -11.67 25.36 0.83
CA ASN A 149 -11.89 26.80 0.69
C ASN A 149 -12.99 27.19 1.69
N ALA A 150 -12.67 27.22 2.99
CA ALA A 150 -13.51 27.93 3.93
C ALA A 150 -13.50 29.40 3.49
N PRO A 151 -14.65 30.02 3.16
CA PRO A 151 -14.68 31.46 3.03
C PRO A 151 -14.16 32.03 4.34
N LYS A 152 -13.15 32.89 4.27
CA LYS A 152 -12.83 33.79 5.38
C LYS A 152 -14.11 34.56 5.66
N THR A 153 -14.83 34.18 6.71
CA THR A 153 -15.88 35.03 7.28
C THR A 153 -15.19 36.32 7.71
N LEU A 154 -15.52 37.38 6.96
CA LEU A 154 -15.27 38.82 7.12
C LEU A 154 -14.33 39.26 8.24
#